data_AF-A0A9E3TWG3-F1
#
_entry.id   AF-A0A9E3TWG3-F1
#
_cell.length_a   1.000
_cell.length_b   1.000
_cell.length_c   1.000
_cell.angle_alpha   90.00
_cell.angle_beta   90.00
_cell.angle_gamma   90.00
#
_symmetry.space_group_name_H-M   'P 1'
#
loop_
_entity.id
_entity.type
_entity.pdbx_description
1 polymer ?
#
loop_
_entity_poly.entity_id
_entity_poly.type
_entity_poly.pdbx_seq_one_letter_code
_entity_poly.pdbx_strand_id
1 'polypeptide(L)'
;MRDRAKLGRTPRRRRTVRRAAASSRRLRFEALEPRLVMDGVPYGALPTDTSEYMIGSVTATVVLLESDGTLDASTEDWTTASINSVKSRIDEALAWWETQFDALNTVHDLVFDIDYQFADAPVATVYEPVARSSLDFDLWMNEFLDGQSVAANDALDVRMREFNHAQRLAHGTNWAFTIFVVNALNDADHKFELGGARQAFAVPEAGTLVVTSERPASAIAHETAHMFWAMDEYSGGKSYYDTRGYYNTQNT
;
A
#
# COMPACT_ATOMS: atom_id res chain seq x y z
N MET A 1 -14.55 -28.33 -112.97
CA MET A 1 -15.19 -27.38 -112.03
C MET A 1 -14.64 -27.69 -110.64
N ARG A 2 -14.21 -26.66 -109.93
CA ARG A 2 -13.70 -26.56 -108.53
C ARG A 2 -14.35 -27.58 -107.56
N ASP A 3 -13.80 -28.04 -106.43
CA ASP A 3 -12.72 -27.57 -105.56
C ASP A 3 -12.44 -28.67 -104.49
N ARG A 4 -11.18 -28.75 -104.07
CA ARG A 4 -10.64 -28.88 -102.69
C ARG A 4 -11.29 -29.74 -101.59
N ALA A 5 -10.42 -30.63 -101.10
CA ALA A 5 -10.15 -31.01 -99.72
C ALA A 5 -10.55 -30.05 -98.58
N LYS A 6 -10.89 -30.63 -97.40
CA LYS A 6 -10.25 -30.41 -96.07
C LYS A 6 -11.00 -31.21 -94.99
N LEU A 7 -10.35 -32.19 -94.38
CA LEU A 7 -9.69 -32.14 -93.05
C LEU A 7 -10.66 -31.97 -91.87
N GLY A 8 -10.73 -33.03 -91.06
CA GLY A 8 -11.62 -33.17 -89.92
C GLY A 8 -11.31 -32.29 -88.71
N ARG A 9 -12.21 -32.38 -87.73
CA ARG A 9 -12.01 -31.88 -86.38
C ARG A 9 -12.87 -32.65 -85.39
N THR A 10 -12.18 -33.33 -84.49
CA THR A 10 -12.65 -34.03 -83.29
C THR A 10 -13.40 -33.07 -82.35
N PRO A 11 -14.55 -33.46 -81.75
CA PRO A 11 -15.13 -32.68 -80.65
C PRO A 11 -14.37 -32.95 -79.35
N ARG A 12 -13.84 -31.88 -78.78
CA ARG A 12 -13.12 -31.80 -77.50
C ARG A 12 -13.93 -32.39 -76.32
N ARG A 13 -13.28 -33.27 -75.57
CA ARG A 13 -13.60 -33.62 -74.18
C ARG A 13 -13.68 -32.32 -73.34
N ARG A 14 -14.86 -31.97 -72.82
CA ARG A 14 -15.02 -30.92 -71.82
C ARG A 14 -14.44 -31.41 -70.49
N ARG A 15 -13.25 -30.92 -70.10
CA ARG A 15 -12.77 -30.96 -68.72
C ARG A 15 -13.68 -30.06 -67.89
N THR A 16 -14.53 -30.64 -67.05
CA THR A 16 -15.16 -29.94 -65.94
C THR A 16 -14.09 -29.57 -64.93
N VAL A 17 -13.74 -28.28 -64.87
CA VAL A 17 -12.90 -27.72 -63.81
C VAL A 17 -13.72 -27.73 -62.52
N ARG A 18 -13.39 -28.62 -61.59
CA ARG A 18 -13.88 -28.53 -60.21
C ARG A 18 -13.31 -27.23 -59.62
N ARG A 19 -14.15 -26.21 -59.44
CA ARG A 19 -13.82 -25.05 -58.61
C ARG A 19 -13.62 -25.58 -57.18
N ALA A 20 -12.40 -25.45 -56.65
CA ALA A 20 -12.16 -25.63 -55.23
C ALA A 20 -13.01 -24.58 -54.48
N ALA A 21 -13.94 -25.04 -53.66
CA ALA A 21 -14.67 -24.16 -52.76
C ALA A 21 -13.66 -23.61 -51.75
N ALA A 22 -13.37 -22.31 -51.86
CA ALA A 22 -12.58 -21.60 -50.87
C ALA A 22 -13.36 -21.66 -49.54
N SER A 23 -12.82 -22.37 -48.56
CA SER A 23 -13.30 -22.35 -47.19
C SER A 23 -13.13 -20.94 -46.66
N SER A 24 -14.21 -20.14 -46.67
CA SER A 24 -14.21 -18.85 -45.99
C SER A 24 -14.15 -19.14 -44.48
N ARG A 25 -12.97 -18.99 -43.88
CA ARG A 25 -12.86 -18.93 -42.43
C ARG A 25 -13.71 -17.77 -41.96
N ARG A 26 -14.84 -18.08 -41.32
CA ARG A 26 -15.64 -17.07 -40.63
C ARG A 26 -14.79 -16.52 -39.50
N LEU A 27 -14.47 -15.23 -39.55
CA LEU A 27 -13.95 -14.49 -38.41
C LEU A 27 -14.96 -14.65 -37.28
N ARG A 28 -14.59 -15.40 -36.25
CA ARG A 28 -15.32 -15.40 -34.98
C ARG A 28 -14.80 -14.19 -34.22
N PHE A 29 -15.64 -13.17 -34.13
CA PHE A 29 -15.45 -12.15 -33.11
C PHE A 29 -15.92 -12.77 -31.80
N GLU A 30 -14.98 -13.15 -30.95
CA GLU A 30 -15.27 -13.24 -29.53
C GLU A 30 -15.54 -11.82 -29.06
N ALA A 31 -16.74 -11.57 -28.55
CA ALA A 31 -16.94 -10.40 -27.72
C ALA A 31 -16.01 -10.62 -26.53
N LEU A 32 -14.94 -9.82 -26.46
CA LEU A 32 -14.22 -9.66 -25.21
C LEU A 32 -15.28 -9.38 -24.16
N GLU A 33 -15.29 -10.16 -23.08
CA GLU A 33 -16.08 -9.78 -21.91
C GLU A 33 -15.82 -8.29 -21.67
N PRO A 34 -16.88 -7.49 -21.45
CA PRO A 34 -16.68 -6.08 -21.19
C PRO A 34 -15.62 -6.01 -20.11
N ARG A 35 -14.47 -5.39 -20.44
CA ARG A 35 -13.54 -4.96 -19.42
C ARG A 35 -14.39 -4.08 -18.52
N LEU A 36 -14.89 -4.66 -17.44
CA LEU A 36 -15.17 -3.90 -16.25
C LEU A 36 -13.88 -3.13 -16.06
N VAL A 37 -13.95 -1.85 -16.38
CA VAL A 37 -12.96 -0.88 -15.94
C VAL A 37 -13.09 -0.97 -14.43
N MET A 38 -12.34 -1.91 -13.84
CA MET A 38 -12.19 -2.05 -12.40
C MET A 38 -11.71 -0.67 -11.99
N ASP A 39 -12.58 0.02 -11.27
CA ASP A 39 -12.42 1.40 -10.88
C ASP A 39 -11.04 1.56 -10.22
N GLY A 40 -10.13 2.30 -10.87
CA GLY A 40 -8.89 2.90 -10.33
C GLY A 40 -7.87 2.08 -9.52
N VAL A 41 -8.15 0.86 -9.08
CA VAL A 41 -7.40 0.18 -8.02
C VAL A 41 -6.43 -0.85 -8.61
N PRO A 42 -5.12 -0.78 -8.30
CA PRO A 42 -4.09 -1.56 -8.96
C PRO A 42 -4.20 -3.06 -8.61
N TYR A 43 -3.74 -3.90 -9.54
CA TYR A 43 -3.58 -5.35 -9.36
C TYR A 43 -4.85 -6.12 -8.90
N GLY A 44 -6.05 -5.55 -9.06
CA GLY A 44 -7.31 -6.16 -8.64
C GLY A 44 -7.59 -6.07 -7.13
N ALA A 45 -6.86 -5.19 -6.42
CA ALA A 45 -7.08 -4.92 -5.01
C ALA A 45 -8.49 -4.38 -4.73
N LEU A 46 -9.03 -4.70 -3.56
CA LEU A 46 -10.27 -4.17 -3.02
C LEU A 46 -10.04 -2.83 -2.32
N PRO A 47 -11.10 -2.09 -1.95
CA PRO A 47 -10.95 -0.89 -1.14
C PRO A 47 -10.27 -1.13 0.21
N THR A 48 -10.42 -2.32 0.78
CA THR A 48 -9.75 -2.73 2.03
C THR A 48 -8.32 -3.19 1.82
N ASP A 49 -7.89 -3.35 0.58
CA ASP A 49 -6.55 -3.77 0.23
C ASP A 49 -5.70 -2.51 0.06
N THR A 50 -5.04 -2.10 1.16
CA THR A 50 -4.31 -0.84 1.25
C THR A 50 -2.79 -1.01 1.26
N SER A 51 -2.23 -2.18 1.57
CA SER A 51 -0.76 -2.38 1.69
C SER A 51 -0.30 -3.80 1.36
N GLU A 52 -0.79 -4.36 0.25
CA GLU A 52 -0.58 -5.78 -0.10
C GLU A 52 0.82 -6.04 -0.67
N TYR A 53 1.38 -5.04 -1.37
CA TYR A 53 2.67 -5.15 -2.04
C TYR A 53 3.47 -3.86 -1.88
N MET A 54 4.73 -3.99 -1.53
CA MET A 54 5.67 -2.87 -1.46
C MET A 54 6.26 -2.58 -2.85
N ILE A 55 5.38 -2.27 -3.82
CA ILE A 55 5.73 -1.92 -5.21
C ILE A 55 4.78 -0.85 -5.73
N GLY A 56 5.19 -0.13 -6.77
CA GLY A 56 4.43 0.99 -7.32
C GLY A 56 4.54 2.23 -6.42
N SER A 57 3.49 3.04 -6.39
CA SER A 57 3.43 4.21 -5.51
C SER A 57 2.69 3.93 -4.21
N VAL A 58 3.22 4.41 -3.09
CA VAL A 58 2.65 4.19 -1.75
C VAL A 58 2.47 5.54 -1.06
N THR A 59 1.27 5.86 -0.60
CA THR A 59 1.08 7.01 0.30
C THR A 59 1.41 6.60 1.74
N ALA A 60 2.31 7.34 2.38
CA ALA A 60 2.56 7.23 3.81
C ALA A 60 2.02 8.50 4.49
N THR A 61 0.87 8.42 5.14
CA THR A 61 0.29 9.55 5.87
C THR A 61 0.87 9.61 7.28
N VAL A 62 1.50 10.72 7.63
CA VAL A 62 2.16 10.92 8.92
C VAL A 62 1.29 11.78 9.83
N VAL A 63 0.94 11.24 10.98
CA VAL A 63 0.09 11.88 11.98
C VAL A 63 0.89 12.10 13.26
N LEU A 64 1.08 13.36 13.65
CA LEU A 64 1.64 13.72 14.95
C LEU A 64 0.48 14.02 15.91
N LEU A 65 0.50 13.39 17.09
CA LEU A 65 -0.51 13.61 18.12
C LEU A 65 -0.01 14.64 19.14
N GLU A 66 -0.88 15.56 19.54
CA GLU A 66 -0.59 16.63 20.50
C GLU A 66 -1.64 16.61 21.62
N SER A 67 -1.19 16.47 22.86
CA SER A 67 -2.08 16.43 24.03
C SER A 67 -2.61 17.83 24.33
N ASP A 68 -3.93 17.99 24.42
CA ASP A 68 -4.56 19.28 24.71
C ASP A 68 -4.69 19.59 26.22
N GLY A 69 -4.28 18.66 27.08
CA GLY A 69 -4.30 18.81 28.52
C GLY A 69 -5.68 18.65 29.18
N THR A 70 -6.72 18.25 28.44
CA THR A 70 -8.11 18.21 28.96
C THR A 70 -8.41 16.97 29.80
N LEU A 71 -7.89 15.79 29.43
CA LEU A 71 -8.03 14.56 30.19
C LEU A 71 -6.72 14.14 30.85
N ASP A 72 -5.65 13.97 30.05
CA ASP A 72 -4.31 13.73 30.57
C ASP A 72 -3.55 15.06 30.69
N ALA A 73 -2.56 15.13 31.57
CA ALA A 73 -1.69 16.30 31.63
C ALA A 73 -0.81 16.34 30.37
N SER A 74 -0.84 17.47 29.65
CA SER A 74 0.08 17.69 28.53
C SER A 74 1.50 17.88 29.05
N THR A 75 2.39 16.97 28.66
CA THR A 75 3.81 16.94 29.08
C THR A 75 4.78 17.03 27.90
N GLU A 76 4.28 16.87 26.68
CA GLU A 76 5.07 16.72 25.47
C GLU A 76 4.58 17.62 24.34
N ASP A 77 5.11 18.84 24.26
CA ASP A 77 4.74 19.77 23.20
C ASP A 77 5.60 19.60 21.94
N TRP A 78 4.98 19.56 20.76
CA TRP A 78 5.71 19.62 19.50
C TRP A 78 6.30 21.01 19.26
N THR A 79 7.59 21.03 18.87
CA THR A 79 8.23 22.23 18.31
C THR A 79 8.47 22.02 16.82
N THR A 80 8.61 23.09 16.05
CA THR A 80 9.01 22.98 14.63
C THR A 80 10.31 22.18 14.45
N ALA A 81 11.25 22.29 15.39
CA ALA A 81 12.52 21.58 15.32
C ALA A 81 12.33 20.06 15.53
N SER A 82 11.51 19.65 16.50
CA SER A 82 11.24 18.24 16.75
C SER A 82 10.41 17.60 15.64
N ILE A 83 9.41 18.32 15.11
CA ILE A 83 8.64 17.90 13.93
C ILE A 83 9.59 17.63 12.76
N ASN A 84 10.47 18.59 12.42
CA ASN A 84 11.42 18.42 11.32
C ASN A 84 12.39 17.26 11.54
N SER A 85 12.79 16.99 12.78
CA SER A 85 13.63 15.83 13.11
C SER A 85 12.91 14.51 12.85
N VAL A 86 11.63 14.41 13.23
CA VAL A 86 10.80 13.24 12.93
C VAL A 86 10.64 13.05 11.42
N LYS A 87 10.28 14.12 10.69
CA LYS A 87 10.14 14.06 9.23
C LYS A 87 11.42 13.58 8.56
N SER A 88 12.58 14.14 8.95
CA SER A 88 13.87 13.71 8.40
C SER A 88 14.15 12.22 8.62
N ARG A 89 13.74 11.65 9.76
CA ARG A 89 13.93 10.22 10.07
C ARG A 89 12.97 9.34 9.24
N ILE A 90 11.74 9.80 9.01
CA ILE A 90 10.77 9.13 8.14
C ILE A 90 11.23 9.17 6.69
N ASP A 91 11.67 10.34 6.20
CA ASP A 91 12.23 10.48 4.84
C ASP A 91 13.41 9.54 4.63
N GLU A 92 14.36 9.49 5.58
CA GLU A 92 15.50 8.58 5.52
C GLU A 92 15.06 7.10 5.49
N ALA A 93 14.08 6.72 6.31
CA ALA A 93 13.58 5.36 6.40
C ALA A 93 12.91 4.88 5.10
N LEU A 94 12.08 5.72 4.49
CA LEU A 94 11.34 5.39 3.28
C LEU A 94 12.24 5.46 2.04
N ALA A 95 13.12 6.46 1.95
CA ALA A 95 14.13 6.54 0.88
C ALA A 95 15.11 5.35 0.91
N TRP A 96 15.40 4.79 2.09
CA TRP A 96 16.20 3.57 2.20
C TRP A 96 15.52 2.40 1.48
N TRP A 97 14.20 2.22 1.65
CA TRP A 97 13.43 1.18 0.96
C TRP A 97 13.43 1.36 -0.55
N GLU A 98 13.21 2.58 -1.05
CA GLU A 98 13.31 2.88 -2.48
C GLU A 98 14.69 2.51 -3.03
N THR A 99 15.75 2.90 -2.32
CA THR A 99 17.13 2.58 -2.70
C THR A 99 17.41 1.08 -2.70
N GLN A 100 16.92 0.33 -1.70
CA GLN A 100 17.06 -1.13 -1.68
C GLN A 100 16.30 -1.78 -2.83
N PHE A 101 15.11 -1.28 -3.15
CA PHE A 101 14.28 -1.80 -4.22
C PHE A 101 14.92 -1.54 -5.59
N ASP A 102 15.43 -0.34 -5.84
CA ASP A 102 16.17 0.02 -7.05
C ASP A 102 17.39 -0.87 -7.27
N ALA A 103 18.10 -1.24 -6.19
CA ALA A 103 19.25 -2.13 -6.26
C ALA A 103 18.90 -3.55 -6.74
N LEU A 104 17.63 -3.98 -6.64
CA LEU A 104 17.16 -5.24 -7.21
C LEU A 104 17.06 -5.20 -8.74
N ASN A 105 17.06 -4.00 -9.34
CA ASN A 105 17.05 -3.77 -10.80
C ASN A 105 15.95 -4.59 -11.52
N THR A 106 14.72 -4.48 -11.00
CA THR A 106 13.55 -5.19 -11.53
C THR A 106 12.81 -4.35 -12.59
N VAL A 107 11.70 -4.87 -13.13
CA VAL A 107 10.81 -4.12 -14.03
C VAL A 107 9.76 -3.29 -13.29
N HIS A 108 9.75 -3.39 -11.96
CA HIS A 108 8.87 -2.64 -11.07
C HIS A 108 9.65 -1.48 -10.46
N ASP A 109 8.92 -0.49 -9.98
CA ASP A 109 9.44 0.65 -9.23
C ASP A 109 8.82 0.65 -7.83
N LEU A 110 9.44 1.34 -6.88
CA LEU A 110 8.85 1.66 -5.58
C LEU A 110 9.08 3.15 -5.30
N VAL A 111 8.02 3.88 -4.99
CA VAL A 111 8.09 5.28 -4.57
C VAL A 111 7.09 5.57 -3.46
N PHE A 112 7.53 6.29 -2.44
CA PHE A 112 6.69 6.79 -1.36
C PHE A 112 6.29 8.24 -1.63
N ASP A 113 4.98 8.50 -1.57
CA ASP A 113 4.42 9.84 -1.46
C ASP A 113 4.09 10.10 0.01
N ILE A 114 4.93 10.87 0.69
CA ILE A 114 4.81 11.11 2.12
C ILE A 114 3.91 12.32 2.36
N ASP A 115 2.75 12.07 2.96
CA ASP A 115 1.79 13.09 3.30
C ASP A 115 2.00 13.56 4.75
N TYR A 116 2.53 14.77 4.87
CA TYR A 116 2.80 15.41 6.15
C TYR A 116 1.69 16.35 6.64
N GLN A 117 0.50 16.36 6.02
CA GLN A 117 -0.54 17.34 6.39
C GLN A 117 -0.88 17.33 7.90
N PHE A 118 -0.96 16.15 8.51
CA PHE A 118 -1.26 15.95 9.95
C PHE A 118 0.00 16.00 10.84
N ALA A 119 1.17 16.17 10.23
CA ALA A 119 2.41 16.44 10.93
C ALA A 119 2.73 17.95 10.93
N ASP A 120 2.39 18.67 9.86
CA ASP A 120 2.52 20.13 9.78
C ASP A 120 1.52 20.86 10.67
N ALA A 121 0.36 20.25 10.90
CA ALA A 121 -0.60 20.64 11.92
C ALA A 121 -0.89 19.42 12.81
N PRO A 122 -0.11 19.22 13.90
CA PRO A 122 -0.33 18.12 14.83
C PRO A 122 -1.78 18.05 15.28
N VAL A 123 -2.29 16.83 15.35
CA VAL A 123 -3.69 16.54 15.69
C VAL A 123 -3.85 16.58 17.19
N ALA A 124 -4.71 17.49 17.66
CA ALA A 124 -5.08 17.58 19.06
C ALA A 124 -5.82 16.31 19.51
N THR A 125 -5.47 15.82 20.70
CA THR A 125 -6.12 14.70 21.37
C THR A 125 -6.23 15.01 22.86
N VAL A 126 -7.26 14.47 23.51
CA VAL A 126 -7.41 14.61 24.97
C VAL A 126 -6.38 13.81 25.77
N TYR A 127 -5.68 12.88 25.11
CA TYR A 127 -4.74 11.95 25.71
C TYR A 127 -3.28 12.42 25.60
N GLU A 128 -2.44 12.04 26.55
CA GLU A 128 -0.97 12.14 26.48
C GLU A 128 -0.44 10.73 26.15
N PRO A 129 -0.24 10.37 24.87
CA PRO A 129 -0.12 8.96 24.50
C PRO A 129 1.12 8.27 25.07
N VAL A 130 2.23 9.00 25.27
CA VAL A 130 3.46 8.42 25.86
C VAL A 130 3.27 8.05 27.34
N ALA A 131 2.43 8.81 28.06
CA ALA A 131 2.10 8.56 29.45
C ALA A 131 1.09 7.41 29.63
N ARG A 132 0.74 6.71 28.55
CA ARG A 132 -0.17 5.56 28.53
C ARG A 132 0.50 4.30 28.03
N SER A 133 -0.15 3.17 28.30
CA SER A 133 0.27 1.91 27.70
C SER A 133 0.06 1.97 26.20
N SER A 134 0.97 1.42 25.41
CA SER A 134 0.78 1.31 23.96
C SER A 134 -0.41 0.43 23.57
N LEU A 135 -1.01 -0.32 24.50
CA LEU A 135 -2.27 -1.03 24.27
C LEU A 135 -3.48 -0.11 24.18
N ASP A 136 -3.39 1.12 24.69
CA ASP A 136 -4.46 2.13 24.63
C ASP A 136 -4.44 2.92 23.31
N PHE A 137 -3.80 2.38 22.28
CA PHE A 137 -3.63 3.05 20.99
C PHE A 137 -4.95 3.32 20.28
N ASP A 138 -5.97 2.50 20.57
CA ASP A 138 -7.30 2.65 20.01
C ASP A 138 -7.98 3.95 20.44
N LEU A 139 -7.66 4.50 21.61
CA LEU A 139 -8.27 5.72 22.12
C LEU A 139 -8.01 6.93 21.22
N TRP A 140 -6.74 7.27 20.99
CA TRP A 140 -6.34 8.44 20.21
C TRP A 140 -6.42 8.17 18.70
N MET A 141 -6.30 6.92 18.22
CA MET A 141 -6.57 6.63 16.81
C MET A 141 -8.05 6.81 16.45
N ASN A 142 -8.97 6.35 17.32
CA ASN A 142 -10.40 6.58 17.07
C ASN A 142 -10.76 8.07 17.14
N GLU A 143 -10.15 8.83 18.05
CA GLU A 143 -10.34 10.29 18.11
C GLU A 143 -9.85 11.00 16.83
N PHE A 144 -8.68 10.62 16.32
CA PHE A 144 -8.20 11.11 15.02
C PHE A 144 -9.20 10.81 13.90
N LEU A 145 -9.67 9.56 13.80
CA LEU A 145 -10.60 9.12 12.76
C LEU A 145 -11.97 9.81 12.86
N ASP A 146 -12.44 10.09 14.08
CA ASP A 146 -13.64 10.89 14.31
C ASP A 146 -13.45 12.32 13.75
N GLY A 147 -12.27 12.91 13.98
CA GLY A 147 -11.87 14.20 13.39
C GLY A 147 -11.84 14.18 11.86
N GLN A 148 -11.53 13.02 11.26
CA GLN A 148 -11.53 12.82 9.80
C GLN A 148 -12.91 12.40 9.25
N SER A 149 -13.96 12.40 10.08
CA SER A 149 -15.31 12.00 9.69
C SER A 149 -15.43 10.56 9.17
N VAL A 150 -14.54 9.66 9.60
CA VAL A 150 -14.62 8.22 9.31
C VAL A 150 -15.66 7.59 10.22
N ALA A 151 -16.54 6.76 9.69
CA ALA A 151 -17.69 6.25 10.44
C ALA A 151 -17.27 5.42 11.68
N ALA A 152 -17.91 5.67 12.83
CA ALA A 152 -17.51 5.09 14.12
C ALA A 152 -18.18 3.74 14.46
N ASN A 153 -19.00 3.20 13.55
CA ASN A 153 -19.76 1.95 13.77
C ASN A 153 -18.95 0.68 13.50
N ASP A 154 -17.74 0.82 12.97
CA ASP A 154 -16.88 -0.30 12.61
C ASP A 154 -15.66 -0.41 13.53
N ALA A 155 -15.04 -1.59 13.52
CA ALA A 155 -13.81 -1.84 14.27
C ALA A 155 -12.66 -0.95 13.76
N LEU A 156 -11.73 -0.59 14.65
CA LEU A 156 -10.63 0.34 14.35
C LEU A 156 -9.84 -0.04 13.09
N ASP A 157 -9.60 -1.32 12.86
CA ASP A 157 -8.89 -1.81 11.68
C ASP A 157 -9.65 -1.53 10.38
N VAL A 158 -10.98 -1.66 10.39
CA VAL A 158 -11.85 -1.31 9.26
C VAL A 158 -11.79 0.19 9.00
N ARG A 159 -11.91 0.99 10.06
CA ARG A 159 -11.89 2.46 9.96
C ARG A 159 -10.55 2.98 9.44
N MET A 160 -9.44 2.43 9.92
CA MET A 160 -8.10 2.79 9.42
C MET A 160 -7.92 2.40 7.95
N ARG A 161 -8.41 1.23 7.51
CA ARG A 161 -8.39 0.86 6.08
C ARG A 161 -9.25 1.80 5.24
N GLU A 162 -10.41 2.24 5.72
CA GLU A 162 -11.23 3.24 5.04
C GLU A 162 -10.50 4.58 4.90
N PHE A 163 -9.87 5.05 5.97
CA PHE A 163 -9.03 6.25 5.95
C PHE A 163 -7.86 6.11 4.96
N ASN A 164 -7.08 5.05 5.06
CA ASN A 164 -5.95 4.78 4.16
C ASN A 164 -6.42 4.67 2.70
N HIS A 165 -7.57 4.05 2.44
CA HIS A 165 -8.16 4.01 1.11
C HIS A 165 -8.49 5.41 0.58
N ALA A 166 -9.08 6.28 1.41
CA ALA A 166 -9.34 7.66 1.04
C ALA A 166 -8.04 8.42 0.71
N GLN A 167 -6.99 8.23 1.51
CA GLN A 167 -5.67 8.80 1.27
C GLN A 167 -5.06 8.30 -0.06
N ARG A 168 -5.14 6.98 -0.32
CA ARG A 168 -4.73 6.39 -1.59
C ARG A 168 -5.41 7.08 -2.78
N LEU A 169 -6.74 7.27 -2.71
CA LEU A 169 -7.50 7.92 -3.78
C LEU A 169 -7.12 9.39 -3.94
N ALA A 170 -6.94 10.11 -2.82
CA ALA A 170 -6.58 11.54 -2.83
C ALA A 170 -5.20 11.79 -3.45
N HIS A 171 -4.24 10.89 -3.21
CA HIS A 171 -2.88 10.98 -3.72
C HIS A 171 -2.66 10.25 -5.06
N GLY A 172 -3.65 9.45 -5.51
CA GLY A 172 -3.54 8.68 -6.75
C GLY A 172 -2.48 7.58 -6.70
N THR A 173 -2.22 7.03 -5.52
CA THR A 173 -1.20 6.00 -5.29
C THR A 173 -1.76 4.59 -5.39
N ASN A 174 -0.89 3.59 -5.42
CA ASN A 174 -1.29 2.20 -5.49
C ASN A 174 -1.70 1.63 -4.12
N TRP A 175 -1.01 2.08 -3.08
CA TRP A 175 -1.15 1.61 -1.70
C TRP A 175 -1.13 2.80 -0.75
N ALA A 176 -1.64 2.62 0.46
CA ALA A 176 -1.55 3.63 1.51
C ALA A 176 -1.49 2.99 2.90
N PHE A 177 -0.74 3.62 3.80
CA PHE A 177 -0.71 3.28 5.21
C PHE A 177 -0.49 4.55 6.05
N THR A 178 -0.73 4.45 7.35
CA THR A 178 -0.57 5.56 8.29
C THR A 178 0.58 5.31 9.26
N ILE A 179 1.38 6.35 9.52
CA ILE A 179 2.40 6.40 10.56
C ILE A 179 1.91 7.35 11.65
N PHE A 180 1.55 6.82 12.82
CA PHE A 180 1.33 7.65 13.99
C PHE A 180 2.64 7.85 14.74
N VAL A 181 2.91 9.10 15.09
CA VAL A 181 4.08 9.46 15.88
C VAL A 181 3.63 10.05 17.21
N VAL A 182 4.08 9.40 18.29
CA VAL A 182 3.82 9.80 19.66
C VAL A 182 4.99 10.62 20.17
N ASN A 183 4.70 11.80 20.72
CA ASN A 183 5.73 12.65 21.30
C ASN A 183 6.26 12.03 22.59
N ALA A 184 7.58 11.91 22.70
CA ALA A 184 8.27 11.30 23.85
C ALA A 184 9.60 12.01 24.13
N LEU A 185 9.68 13.32 23.82
CA LEU A 185 10.93 14.09 23.88
C LEU A 185 11.36 14.38 25.32
N ASN A 186 10.40 14.64 26.20
CA ASN A 186 10.61 14.95 27.61
C ASN A 186 10.51 13.70 28.49
N ASP A 187 9.96 12.60 27.97
CA ASP A 187 9.96 11.31 28.63
C ASP A 187 11.38 10.77 28.82
N ALA A 188 11.68 10.32 30.04
CA ALA A 188 13.05 10.04 30.46
C ALA A 188 13.68 8.83 29.75
N ASP A 189 12.87 7.88 29.24
CA ASP A 189 13.37 6.74 28.49
C ASP A 189 12.87 6.68 27.04
N HIS A 190 12.07 7.67 26.63
CA HIS A 190 11.46 7.85 25.32
C HIS A 190 10.50 6.70 24.94
N LYS A 191 9.76 6.17 25.92
CA LYS A 191 8.93 4.96 25.77
C LYS A 191 7.52 5.17 26.30
N PHE A 192 6.60 4.41 25.75
CA PHE A 192 5.28 4.21 26.36
C PHE A 192 5.41 3.62 27.76
N GLU A 193 4.40 3.88 28.60
CA GLU A 193 4.23 3.19 29.87
C GLU A 193 4.16 1.66 29.70
N LEU A 194 4.41 0.94 30.79
CA LEU A 194 4.39 -0.53 30.76
C LEU A 194 3.03 -1.09 30.33
N GLY A 195 3.04 -2.24 29.65
CA GLY A 195 1.83 -2.98 29.27
C GLY A 195 1.75 -3.39 27.80
N GLY A 196 2.63 -2.88 26.95
CA GLY A 196 2.70 -3.29 25.55
C GLY A 196 4.08 -3.09 24.93
N ALA A 197 4.10 -2.85 23.61
CA ALA A 197 5.30 -2.45 22.91
C ALA A 197 5.84 -1.12 23.47
N ARG A 198 7.15 -1.01 23.63
CA ARG A 198 7.72 0.10 24.39
C ARG A 198 7.93 1.36 23.55
N GLN A 199 8.17 1.27 22.25
CA GLN A 199 8.51 2.45 21.44
C GLN A 199 8.03 2.41 20.00
N ALA A 200 7.74 1.22 19.48
CA ALA A 200 7.25 1.07 18.13
C ALA A 200 6.47 -0.24 18.03
N PHE A 201 5.44 -0.24 17.18
CA PHE A 201 4.72 -1.43 16.79
C PHE A 201 3.95 -1.19 15.50
N ALA A 202 3.66 -2.27 14.80
CA ALA A 202 2.84 -2.29 13.61
C ALA A 202 1.51 -3.01 13.87
N VAL A 203 0.44 -2.52 13.24
CA VAL A 203 -0.85 -3.20 13.11
C VAL A 203 -1.15 -3.38 11.62
N PRO A 204 -0.50 -4.37 10.95
CA PRO A 204 -0.60 -4.55 9.50
C PRO A 204 -2.03 -4.71 9.00
N GLU A 205 -2.87 -5.37 9.79
CA GLU A 205 -4.29 -5.57 9.46
C GLU A 205 -5.03 -4.24 9.33
N ALA A 206 -4.63 -3.21 10.08
CA ALA A 206 -5.20 -1.86 10.00
C ALA A 206 -4.43 -0.94 9.01
N GLY A 207 -3.31 -1.40 8.44
CA GLY A 207 -2.44 -0.57 7.60
C GLY A 207 -1.87 0.62 8.38
N THR A 208 -1.49 0.41 9.65
CA THR A 208 -0.93 1.47 10.48
C THR A 208 0.25 0.99 11.31
N LEU A 209 1.22 1.87 11.50
CA LEU A 209 2.29 1.69 12.46
C LEU A 209 2.37 2.87 13.42
N VAL A 210 2.98 2.64 14.57
CA VAL A 210 3.14 3.62 15.64
C VAL A 210 4.59 3.65 16.04
N VAL A 211 5.15 4.85 16.19
CA VAL A 211 6.52 5.06 16.69
C VAL A 211 6.56 6.21 17.69
N THR A 212 7.45 6.15 18.67
CA THR A 212 7.80 7.32 19.48
C THR A 212 8.74 8.26 18.71
N SER A 213 8.70 9.55 19.04
CA SER A 213 9.38 10.64 18.30
C SER A 213 10.89 10.44 18.11
N GLU A 214 11.55 9.79 19.06
CA GLU A 214 13.01 9.57 19.06
C GLU A 214 13.46 8.27 18.39
N ARG A 215 12.56 7.55 17.71
CA ARG A 215 12.94 6.33 16.99
C ARG A 215 13.84 6.64 15.78
N PRO A 216 14.95 5.90 15.60
CA PRO A 216 15.83 6.11 14.46
C PRO A 216 15.17 5.67 13.14
N ALA A 217 15.64 6.19 12.02
CA ALA A 217 15.16 5.84 10.68
C ALA A 217 15.16 4.32 10.43
N SER A 218 16.17 3.59 10.90
CA SER A 218 16.23 2.12 10.77
C SER A 218 15.08 1.40 11.46
N ALA A 219 14.61 1.90 12.61
CA ALA A 219 13.45 1.36 13.29
C ALA A 219 12.15 1.64 12.52
N ILE A 220 12.01 2.84 11.96
CA ILE A 220 10.86 3.20 11.13
C ILE A 220 10.83 2.34 9.87
N ALA A 221 11.99 2.10 9.24
CA ALA A 221 12.11 1.23 8.08
C ALA A 221 11.69 -0.21 8.42
N HIS A 222 12.10 -0.72 9.58
CA HIS A 222 11.67 -2.02 10.10
C HIS A 222 10.15 -2.10 10.25
N GLU A 223 9.51 -1.16 10.95
CA GLU A 223 8.05 -1.16 11.12
C GLU A 223 7.30 -1.01 9.78
N THR A 224 7.87 -0.24 8.85
CA THR A 224 7.29 -0.08 7.50
C THR A 224 7.22 -1.43 6.77
N ALA A 225 8.21 -2.30 6.95
CA ALA A 225 8.19 -3.63 6.35
C ALA A 225 6.96 -4.45 6.79
N HIS A 226 6.53 -4.29 8.04
CA HIS A 226 5.35 -4.99 8.56
C HIS A 226 4.05 -4.56 7.89
N MET A 227 3.95 -3.31 7.39
CA MET A 227 2.78 -2.87 6.60
C MET A 227 2.60 -3.71 5.34
N PHE A 228 3.70 -4.25 4.82
CA PHE A 228 3.75 -5.14 3.68
C PHE A 228 4.04 -6.59 4.09
N TRP A 229 3.56 -6.95 5.30
CA TRP A 229 3.49 -8.31 5.80
C TRP A 229 4.85 -8.99 6.03
N ALA A 230 5.95 -8.23 6.09
CA ALA A 230 7.22 -8.77 6.54
C ALA A 230 7.12 -9.28 7.99
N MET A 231 7.93 -10.27 8.33
CA MET A 231 8.05 -10.78 9.70
C MET A 231 9.09 -9.99 10.50
N ASP A 232 9.01 -10.12 11.82
CA ASP A 232 10.04 -9.58 12.72
C ASP A 232 11.30 -10.47 12.66
N GLU A 233 12.46 -9.82 12.55
CA GLU A 233 13.80 -10.42 12.45
C GLU A 233 14.36 -10.83 13.82
N TYR A 234 13.78 -10.35 14.94
CA TYR A 234 14.33 -10.60 16.27
C TYR A 234 14.02 -12.01 16.79
N SER A 235 14.97 -12.53 17.60
CA SER A 235 14.81 -13.80 18.33
C SER A 235 13.60 -13.73 19.26
N GLY A 236 12.56 -14.51 18.95
CA GLY A 236 11.27 -14.51 19.66
C GLY A 236 10.12 -13.88 18.87
N GLY A 237 10.38 -13.21 17.74
CA GLY A 237 9.36 -12.71 16.82
C GLY A 237 8.74 -13.84 16.00
N LYS A 238 9.47 -14.35 15.00
CA LYS A 238 9.07 -15.50 14.17
C LYS A 238 10.29 -16.35 13.82
N SER A 239 10.12 -17.66 13.77
CA SER A 239 11.17 -18.60 13.42
C SER A 239 11.48 -18.57 11.92
N TYR A 240 12.65 -19.11 11.55
CA TYR A 240 13.01 -19.40 10.16
C TYR A 240 11.94 -20.22 9.40
N TYR A 241 11.06 -20.95 10.09
CA TYR A 241 10.03 -21.78 9.45
C TYR A 241 8.72 -21.04 9.21
N ASP A 242 8.59 -19.81 9.73
CA ASP A 242 7.40 -19.00 9.54
C ASP A 242 7.42 -18.33 8.16
N THR A 243 6.24 -18.21 7.53
CA THR A 243 6.05 -17.61 6.20
C THR A 243 4.94 -16.55 6.22
N ARG A 244 5.14 -15.40 5.57
CA ARG A 244 4.14 -14.31 5.46
C ARG A 244 4.40 -13.46 4.23
N GLY A 245 3.52 -12.51 3.97
CA GLY A 245 3.49 -11.71 2.74
C GLY A 245 2.82 -12.42 1.59
N TYR A 246 2.60 -11.68 0.50
CA TYR A 246 1.82 -12.16 -0.63
C TYR A 246 2.40 -13.45 -1.24
N TYR A 247 3.73 -13.57 -1.28
CA TYR A 247 4.40 -14.77 -1.77
C TYR A 247 4.58 -15.87 -0.70
N ASN A 248 4.08 -15.64 0.52
CA ASN A 248 4.28 -16.52 1.66
C ASN A 248 5.77 -16.90 1.83
N THR A 249 6.63 -15.89 1.74
CA THR A 249 8.08 -16.05 1.75
C THR A 249 8.54 -16.50 3.13
N GLN A 250 9.50 -17.42 3.15
CA GLN A 250 10.14 -17.90 4.38
C GLN A 250 10.93 -16.79 5.06
N ASN A 251 10.83 -16.69 6.40
CA ASN A 251 11.64 -15.77 7.18
C ASN A 251 13.13 -16.12 7.07
N THR A 252 13.98 -15.18 6.64
CA THR A 252 15.43 -15.39 6.43
C THR A 252 16.28 -14.45 7.25
#